data_AF-A0A4Z0D8T5-F1
#
_entry.id   AF-A0A4Z0D8T5-F1
#
_cell.length_a   1.000
_cell.length_b   1.000
_cell.length_c   1.000
_cell.angle_alpha   90.00
_cell.angle_beta   90.00
_cell.angle_gamma   90.00
#
_symmetry.space_group_name_H-M   'P 1'
#
loop_
_entity.id
_entity.type
_entity.pdbx_description
1 polymer ?
#
loop_
_entity_poly.entity_id
_entity_poly.type
_entity_poly.pdbx_seq_one_letter_code
_entity_poly.pdbx_strand_id
1 'polypeptide(L)' 'MKEIKTNLEPRLFTGVVTEISDMAVVIEINGRLGRLSLSRRMIISDEEIKLGDEVSFMLSYPEVISEKNGGIMI' A
#
# COMPACT_ATOMS: atom_id res chain seq x y z
N MET A 1 7.33 27.87 -4.23
CA MET A 1 7.61 26.43 -4.02
C MET A 1 7.29 26.11 -2.57
N LYS A 2 6.38 25.16 -2.31
CA LYS A 2 6.04 24.73 -0.95
C LYS A 2 6.95 23.54 -0.63
N GLU A 3 7.79 23.68 0.38
CA GLU A 3 8.70 22.62 0.83
C GLU A 3 7.85 21.43 1.31
N ILE A 4 7.83 20.35 0.53
CA ILE A 4 7.20 19.10 0.94
C ILE A 4 8.20 18.42 1.89
N LYS A 5 7.98 18.60 3.20
CA LYS A 5 8.70 17.83 4.21
C LYS A 5 8.35 16.36 4.04
N THR A 6 9.24 15.61 3.40
CA THR A 6 9.08 14.18 3.20
C THR A 6 9.59 13.47 4.45
N ASN A 7 8.71 12.69 5.08
CA ASN A 7 9.08 11.89 6.24
C ASN A 7 9.76 10.61 5.72
N LEU A 8 11.09 10.55 5.82
CA LEU A 8 11.94 9.50 5.22
C LEU A 8 11.96 8.20 6.03
N GLU A 9 11.21 8.12 7.14
CA GLU A 9 11.15 6.93 7.97
C GLU A 9 10.23 5.87 7.33
N PRO A 10 10.74 4.67 7.00
CA PRO A 10 9.89 3.58 6.56
C PRO A 10 8.91 3.22 7.67
N ARG A 11 7.61 3.22 7.35
CA ARG A 11 6.55 2.82 8.28
C ARG A 11 5.94 1.52 7.82
N LEU A 12 5.82 0.59 8.77
CA LEU A 12 5.02 -0.61 8.60
C LEU A 12 3.55 -0.23 8.71
N PHE A 13 2.79 -0.54 7.68
CA PHE A 13 1.34 -0.44 7.67
C PHE A 13 0.75 -1.81 8.00
N THR A 14 -0.41 -1.79 8.64
CA THR A 14 -1.20 -2.99 8.90
C THR A 14 -2.62 -2.81 8.38
N GLY A 15 -3.28 -3.92 8.08
CA GLY A 15 -4.65 -3.90 7.58
C GLY A 15 -5.27 -5.28 7.56
N VAL A 16 -6.50 -5.35 7.05
CA VAL A 16 -7.28 -6.58 6.97
C VAL A 16 -7.73 -6.81 5.53
N VAL A 17 -7.66 -8.04 5.06
CA VAL A 17 -8.20 -8.43 3.75
C VAL A 17 -9.73 -8.37 3.79
N THR A 18 -10.31 -7.49 2.98
CA THR A 18 -11.77 -7.25 2.95
C THR A 18 -12.43 -7.75 1.68
N GLU A 19 -11.68 -7.90 0.58
CA GLU A 19 -12.17 -8.49 -0.67
C GLU A 19 -11.08 -9.32 -1.34
N ILE A 20 -11.51 -10.42 -1.97
CA ILE A 20 -10.66 -11.28 -2.80
C ILE A 20 -11.42 -11.54 -4.10
N SER A 21 -10.73 -11.30 -5.21
CA SER A 21 -11.20 -11.59 -6.57
C SER A 21 -10.15 -12.42 -7.31
N ASP A 22 -10.46 -12.84 -8.53
CA ASP A 22 -9.50 -13.59 -9.36
C ASP A 22 -8.22 -12.81 -9.65
N MET A 23 -8.31 -11.48 -9.68
CA MET A 23 -7.20 -10.61 -10.11
C MET A 23 -6.53 -9.89 -8.94
N ALA A 24 -7.30 -9.54 -7.90
CA ALA A 24 -6.86 -8.63 -6.87
C ALA A 24 -7.30 -9.03 -5.46
N VAL A 25 -6.49 -8.60 -4.49
CA VAL A 25 -6.78 -8.62 -3.05
C VAL A 25 -6.92 -7.18 -2.59
N VAL A 26 -7.97 -6.88 -1.83
CA VAL A 26 -8.21 -5.56 -1.26
C VAL A 26 -7.96 -5.59 0.23
N ILE A 27 -7.04 -4.73 0.68
CA ILE A 27 -6.69 -4.54 2.08
C ILE A 27 -7.32 -3.23 2.55
N GLU A 28 -8.08 -3.27 3.64
CA GLU A 28 -8.46 -2.06 4.38
C GLU A 28 -7.34 -1.72 5.37
N ILE A 29 -6.75 -0.53 5.22
CA ILE A 29 -5.59 -0.10 6.01
C ILE A 29 -6.08 0.42 7.37
N ASN A 30 -5.49 -0.09 8.45
CA ASN A 30 -5.79 0.33 9.80
C ASN A 30 -5.57 1.84 10.00
N GLY A 31 -6.32 2.42 10.94
CA GLY A 31 -6.27 3.86 11.18
C GLY A 31 -7.03 4.69 10.13
N ARG A 32 -7.93 4.06 9.36
CA ARG A 32 -8.79 4.73 8.36
C ARG A 32 -8.00 5.40 7.23
N LEU A 33 -6.87 4.79 6.85
CA LEU A 33 -5.99 5.29 5.79
C LEU A 33 -6.47 4.93 4.38
N GLY A 34 -7.58 4.21 4.28
CA GLY A 34 -8.24 3.86 3.02
C GLY A 34 -8.06 2.39 2.66
N ARG A 35 -8.16 2.10 1.36
CA ARG A 35 -8.10 0.74 0.81
C ARG A 35 -6.95 0.64 -0.19
N LEU A 36 -6.26 -0.49 -0.17
CA LEU A 36 -5.18 -0.82 -1.09
C LEU A 36 -5.56 -2.06 -1.88
N SER A 37 -5.75 -1.92 -3.19
CA SER A 37 -6.01 -3.03 -4.11
C SER A 37 -4.73 -3.40 -4.82
N LEU A 38 -4.31 -4.66 -4.66
CA LEU A 38 -3.06 -5.20 -5.19
C LEU A 38 -3.34 -6.46 -6.00
N SER A 39 -2.45 -6.81 -6.93
CA SER A 39 -2.50 -8.14 -7.53
C SER A 39 -2.27 -9.22 -6.47
N ARG A 40 -2.94 -10.37 -6.58
CA ARG A 40 -2.73 -11.53 -5.69
C ARG A 40 -1.26 -11.92 -5.53
N ARG A 41 -0.45 -11.72 -6.57
CA ARG A 41 0.99 -12.05 -6.58
C ARG A 41 1.86 -11.14 -5.71
N MET A 42 1.34 -9.99 -5.27
CA MET A 42 2.07 -9.07 -4.39
C MET A 42 1.96 -9.47 -2.91
N ILE A 43 1.02 -10.36 -2.59
CA ILE A 43 0.86 -10.86 -1.23
C ILE A 43 1.75 -12.08 -1.06
N ILE A 44 2.67 -12.01 -0.10
CA ILE A 44 3.57 -13.12 0.25
C ILE A 44 2.90 -13.88 1.40
N SER A 45 2.55 -15.14 1.17
CA SER A 45 1.90 -16.02 2.14
C SER A 45 2.26 -17.47 1.82
N ASP A 46 2.45 -18.29 2.86
CA ASP A 46 2.65 -19.74 2.73
C ASP A 46 1.32 -20.48 2.42
N GLU A 47 0.20 -19.86 2.79
CA GLU A 47 -1.15 -20.40 2.65
C GLU A 47 -2.01 -19.54 1.73
N GLU A 48 -3.15 -20.08 1.29
CA GLU A 48 -4.13 -19.30 0.53
C GLU A 48 -4.79 -18.22 1.41
N ILE A 49 -4.79 -16.99 0.89
CA ILE A 49 -5.32 -15.78 1.55
C ILE A 49 -6.84 -15.87 1.71
N LYS A 50 -7.34 -15.42 2.85
CA LYS A 50 -8.76 -15.43 3.23
C LYS A 50 -9.24 -14.04 3.64
N LEU A 51 -10.56 -13.88 3.59
CA LEU A 51 -11.21 -12.70 4.14
C LEU A 51 -10.99 -12.66 5.66
N GLY A 52 -10.62 -11.49 6.18
CA GLY A 52 -10.29 -11.30 7.58
C GLY A 52 -8.82 -11.52 7.95
N ASP A 53 -7.98 -11.99 7.02
CA ASP A 53 -6.55 -12.13 7.31
C ASP A 53 -5.91 -10.76 7.59
N GLU A 54 -5.14 -10.70 8.67
CA GLU A 54 -4.32 -9.54 9.01
C GLU A 54 -3.04 -9.54 8.19
N VAL A 55 -2.69 -8.38 7.64
CA VAL A 55 -1.50 -8.20 6.83
C VAL A 55 -0.65 -7.06 7.35
N SER A 56 0.66 -7.16 7.14
CA SER A 56 1.60 -6.05 7.35
C SER A 56 2.43 -5.82 6.09
N PHE A 57 2.64 -4.56 5.74
CA PHE A 57 3.35 -4.20 4.52
C PHE A 57 4.04 -2.85 4.69
N MET A 58 5.17 -2.68 4.00
CA MET A 58 5.78 -1.37 3.83
C MET A 58 5.32 -0.79 2.50
N LEU A 59 5.01 0.51 2.46
CA LEU A 59 4.78 1.21 1.22
C LEU A 59 6.13 1.67 0.66
N SER A 60 6.64 0.98 -0.36
CA SER A 60 7.82 1.40 -1.15
C SER A 60 7.46 2.20 -2.43
N TYR A 61 6.33 2.93 -2.34
CA TYR A 61 5.86 4.13 -3.07
C TYR A 61 5.47 4.05 -4.56
N PRO A 62 4.22 4.41 -4.91
CA PRO A 62 3.89 4.81 -6.27
C PRO A 62 3.68 6.33 -6.39
N GLU A 63 4.60 6.99 -7.09
CA GLU A 63 4.42 8.35 -7.62
C GLU A 63 4.90 8.42 -9.09
N VAL A 64 4.28 9.30 -9.89
CA VAL A 64 4.91 9.80 -11.13
C VAL A 64 4.98 11.33 -11.06
N ILE A 65 6.18 11.83 -11.23
CA ILE A 65 6.55 13.24 -11.05
C ILE A 65 6.99 13.80 -12.41
N SER A 66 6.38 14.88 -12.89
CA SER A 66 6.74 15.66 -14.10
C SER A 66 7.15 17.10 -13.75
N GLU A 67 7.57 17.99 -14.66
CA GLU A 67 7.99 19.38 -14.31
C GLU A 67 6.88 20.27 -13.69
N LYS A 68 5.61 19.89 -13.77
CA LYS A 68 4.53 20.45 -12.93
C LYS A 68 4.55 19.94 -11.48
N ASN A 69 5.25 18.84 -11.26
CA ASN A 69 5.27 18.02 -10.08
C ASN A 69 6.64 18.21 -9.41
N GLY A 70 6.66 18.97 -8.32
CA GLY A 70 7.81 19.03 -7.43
C GLY A 70 7.90 17.78 -6.55
N GLY A 71 8.13 16.62 -7.15
CA GLY A 71 8.26 15.36 -6.43
C GLY A 71 9.65 14.73 -6.58
N ILE A 72 9.96 13.79 -5.70
CA ILE A 72 11.27 13.20 -5.49
C ILE A 72 11.48 11.99 -6.41
N MET A 73 12.49 12.06 -7.28
CA MET A 73 13.05 10.87 -7.93
C MET A 73 13.87 10.11 -6.89
N ILE A 74 13.39 8.93 -6.50
CA ILE A 74 14.12 7.93 -5.72
C ILE A 74 15.00 7.09 -6.63
#